data_AF-A0A0R1WU53-F1
#
_entry.id   AF-A0A0R1WU53-F1
#
_cell.length_a   1.000
_cell.length_b   1.000
_cell.length_c   1.000
_cell.angle_alpha   90.00
_cell.angle_beta   90.00
_cell.angle_gamma   90.00
#
_symmetry.space_group_name_H-M   'P 1'
#
loop_
_entity.id
_entity.type
_entity.pdbx_description
1 polymer ?
#
loop_
_entity_poly.entity_id
_entity_poly.type
_entity_poly.pdbx_seq_one_letter_code
_entity_poly.pdbx_strand_id
1 'polypeptide(L)'
;MMIFRNYWFRIGGILLALITLDLIFRQPQLTKVQCLLIFNFMALLAHQLEEYQLPGGAPLVINRVIYDEHELTDRYPGNMQSIMIVNTSAWIIYVLAIAFPGVYWLGLGVILFSLFQVLGHVFQMNLKLHTWYNPGMATTICLFIPIGVNYIRFVMKNNLVTGWNWATAVIVLMACILLTIVLPVQALKNKQTSYRIPNWQIKRFHEVCRFAHVGRLK
;
A
#
# COMPACT_ATOMS: atom_id res chain seq x y z
N MET A 1 16.51 16.03 -0.39
CA MET A 1 15.10 15.83 -0.82
C MET A 1 14.95 14.87 -2.00
N MET A 2 15.78 14.95 -3.05
CA MET A 2 15.66 14.07 -4.24
C MET A 2 15.84 12.57 -3.94
N ILE A 3 16.81 12.21 -3.07
CA ILE A 3 17.08 10.82 -2.68
C ILE A 3 15.86 10.21 -1.97
N PHE A 4 15.31 10.89 -0.96
CA PHE A 4 14.13 10.42 -0.24
C PHE A 4 12.94 10.21 -1.19
N ARG A 5 12.64 11.19 -2.06
CA ARG A 5 11.57 11.07 -3.05
C ARG A 5 11.69 9.85 -3.95
N ASN A 6 12.90 9.52 -4.40
CA ASN A 6 13.08 8.44 -5.34
C ASN A 6 13.28 7.06 -4.70
N TYR A 7 13.53 7.00 -3.38
CA TYR A 7 13.95 5.79 -2.68
C TYR A 7 13.32 5.58 -1.29
N TRP A 8 12.23 6.29 -0.96
CA TRP A 8 11.52 6.18 0.32
C TRP A 8 11.14 4.72 0.67
N PHE A 9 10.78 3.91 -0.32
CA PHE A 9 10.43 2.50 -0.13
C PHE A 9 11.62 1.66 0.38
N ARG A 10 12.87 2.04 0.07
CA ARG A 10 14.05 1.39 0.66
C ARG A 10 14.19 1.71 2.13
N ILE A 11 13.85 2.93 2.52
CA ILE A 11 13.77 3.32 3.93
C ILE A 11 12.66 2.53 4.62
N GLY A 12 11.52 2.34 3.96
CA GLY A 12 10.48 1.41 4.40
C GLY A 12 11.01 -0.02 4.61
N GLY A 13 11.84 -0.52 3.70
CA GLY A 13 12.50 -1.81 3.86
C GLY A 13 13.48 -1.89 5.03
N ILE A 14 14.24 -0.82 5.29
CA ILE A 14 15.09 -0.72 6.48
C ILE A 14 14.22 -0.72 7.75
N LEU A 15 13.13 0.06 7.77
CA LEU A 15 12.18 0.07 8.89
C LEU A 15 11.58 -1.32 9.14
N LEU A 16 11.20 -2.05 8.09
CA LEU A 16 10.72 -3.43 8.17
C LEU A 16 11.75 -4.34 8.85
N ALA A 17 13.02 -4.24 8.45
CA ALA A 17 14.10 -5.02 9.08
C ALA A 17 14.28 -4.65 10.55
N LEU A 18 14.31 -3.35 10.87
CA LEU A 18 14.47 -2.88 12.26
C LEU A 18 13.32 -3.33 13.16
N ILE A 19 12.06 -3.23 12.72
CA ILE A 19 10.90 -3.70 13.48
C ILE A 19 10.99 -5.22 13.69
N THR A 20 11.39 -5.97 12.67
CA THR A 20 11.56 -7.43 12.77
C THR A 20 12.60 -7.79 13.83
N LEU A 21 13.77 -7.15 13.79
CA LEU A 21 14.84 -7.39 14.77
C LEU A 21 14.38 -7.00 16.19
N ASP A 22 13.69 -5.87 16.33
CA ASP A 22 13.16 -5.41 17.62
C ASP A 22 12.20 -6.43 18.24
N LEU A 23 11.25 -6.96 17.45
CA LEU A 23 10.30 -7.97 17.91
C LEU A 23 10.98 -9.28 18.31
N ILE A 24 12.03 -9.70 17.59
CA ILE A 24 12.80 -10.92 17.89
C ILE A 24 13.61 -10.78 19.18
N PHE A 25 14.32 -9.65 19.34
CA PHE A 25 15.28 -9.49 20.44
C PHE A 25 14.65 -8.94 21.72
N ARG A 26 13.73 -7.99 21.63
CA ARG A 26 13.12 -7.39 22.82
C ARG A 26 11.89 -8.13 23.32
N GLN A 27 11.22 -8.88 22.45
CA GLN A 27 9.98 -9.60 22.75
C GLN A 27 9.00 -8.76 23.60
N PRO A 28 8.62 -7.57 23.13
CA PRO A 28 7.83 -6.64 23.92
C PRO A 28 6.47 -7.25 24.30
N GLN A 29 5.97 -6.90 25.49
CA GLN A 29 4.64 -7.29 25.93
C GLN A 29 3.58 -6.49 25.18
N LEU A 30 3.07 -7.05 24.08
CA LEU A 30 2.09 -6.42 23.20
C LEU A 30 0.72 -7.10 23.35
N THR A 31 -0.34 -6.30 23.29
CA THR A 31 -1.68 -6.88 23.12
C THR A 31 -1.79 -7.57 21.77
N LYS A 32 -2.67 -8.57 21.65
CA LYS A 32 -2.87 -9.28 20.37
C LYS A 32 -3.31 -8.33 19.24
N VAL A 33 -4.12 -7.32 19.58
CA VAL A 33 -4.55 -6.27 18.64
C VAL A 33 -3.34 -5.47 18.15
N GLN A 34 -2.51 -4.97 19.06
CA GLN A 34 -1.33 -4.19 18.72
C GLN A 34 -0.32 -5.01 17.89
N CYS A 35 -0.11 -6.27 18.25
CA CYS A 35 0.71 -7.21 17.47
C CYS A 35 0.24 -7.35 16.02
N LEU A 36 -1.08 -7.52 15.80
CA LEU A 36 -1.65 -7.64 14.46
C LEU A 36 -1.57 -6.32 13.68
N LEU A 37 -1.70 -5.16 14.34
CA LEU A 37 -1.52 -3.85 13.71
C LEU A 37 -0.06 -3.60 13.31
N ILE A 38 0.91 -4.02 14.14
CA ILE A 38 2.34 -3.99 13.80
C ILE A 38 2.61 -4.88 12.59
N PHE A 39 2.09 -6.11 12.57
CA PHE A 39 2.23 -6.99 11.41
C PHE A 39 1.57 -6.40 10.17
N ASN A 40 0.44 -5.73 10.31
CA ASN A 40 -0.21 -5.06 9.19
C ASN A 40 0.64 -3.89 8.64
N PHE A 41 1.32 -3.15 9.50
CA PHE A 41 2.28 -2.12 9.07
C PHE A 41 3.52 -2.72 8.42
N MET A 42 4.07 -3.81 8.98
CA MET A 42 5.16 -4.55 8.34
C MET A 42 4.74 -5.06 6.95
N ALA A 43 3.51 -5.54 6.81
CA ALA A 43 2.94 -5.95 5.53
C ALA A 43 2.82 -4.78 4.55
N LEU A 44 2.45 -3.57 5.01
CA LEU A 44 2.45 -2.36 4.19
C LEU A 44 3.85 -2.03 3.68
N LEU A 45 4.87 -2.10 4.54
CA LEU A 45 6.27 -1.84 4.13
C LEU A 45 6.76 -2.88 3.11
N ALA A 46 6.45 -4.15 3.33
CA ALA A 46 6.75 -5.23 2.38
C ALA A 46 6.00 -5.04 1.05
N HIS A 47 4.73 -4.63 1.11
CA HIS A 47 3.90 -4.34 -0.05
C HIS A 47 4.48 -3.21 -0.90
N GLN A 48 4.91 -2.13 -0.25
CA GLN A 48 5.59 -1.03 -0.93
C GLN A 48 6.96 -1.44 -1.49
N LEU A 49 7.70 -2.32 -0.81
CA LEU A 49 8.90 -2.89 -1.42
C LEU A 49 8.59 -3.71 -2.67
N GLU A 50 7.49 -4.47 -2.67
CA GLU A 50 7.06 -5.22 -3.85
C GLU A 50 6.73 -4.27 -5.01
N GLU A 51 5.92 -3.25 -4.73
CA GLU A 51 5.46 -2.24 -5.68
C GLU A 51 6.59 -1.41 -6.30
N TYR A 52 7.59 -1.03 -5.50
CA TYR A 52 8.57 -0.02 -5.88
C TYR A 52 10.01 -0.53 -5.96
N GLN A 53 10.35 -1.72 -5.48
CA GLN A 53 11.75 -2.18 -5.47
C GLN A 53 11.93 -3.58 -6.06
N LEU A 54 11.11 -4.57 -5.67
CA LEU A 54 11.27 -5.97 -6.07
C LEU A 54 9.89 -6.66 -6.22
N PRO A 55 9.36 -6.78 -7.45
CA PRO A 55 10.02 -6.48 -8.71
C PRO A 55 10.05 -4.99 -9.07
N GLY A 56 9.15 -4.16 -8.50
CA GLY A 56 9.02 -2.74 -8.84
C GLY A 56 8.13 -2.49 -10.08
N GLY A 57 7.93 -1.21 -10.42
CA GLY A 57 7.15 -0.80 -11.60
C GLY A 57 5.73 -0.31 -11.31
N ALA A 58 5.24 -0.41 -10.07
CA ALA A 58 3.93 0.11 -9.67
C ALA A 58 3.71 1.62 -9.90
N PRO A 59 4.72 2.53 -9.89
CA PRO A 59 4.49 3.95 -10.16
C PRO A 59 3.69 4.26 -11.43
N LEU A 60 3.82 3.45 -12.48
CA LEU A 60 3.12 3.70 -13.76
C LEU A 60 1.67 3.20 -13.73
N VAL A 61 1.37 2.24 -12.84
CA VAL A 61 0.05 1.63 -12.71
C VAL A 61 -0.98 2.68 -12.34
N ILE A 62 -0.66 3.61 -11.43
CA ILE A 62 -1.61 4.67 -11.06
C ILE A 62 -2.04 5.48 -12.27
N ASN A 63 -1.10 5.89 -13.11
CA ASN A 63 -1.40 6.71 -14.28
C ASN A 63 -2.14 5.90 -15.35
N ARG A 64 -1.64 4.71 -15.67
CA ARG A 64 -2.15 3.90 -16.78
C ARG A 64 -3.45 3.16 -16.47
N VAL A 65 -3.61 2.66 -15.24
CA VAL A 65 -4.73 1.78 -14.85
C VAL A 65 -5.82 2.54 -14.13
N ILE A 66 -5.45 3.41 -13.19
CA ILE A 66 -6.43 4.15 -12.38
C ILE A 66 -6.96 5.36 -13.16
N TYR A 67 -6.07 6.11 -13.81
CA TYR A 67 -6.41 7.35 -14.50
C TYR A 67 -6.48 7.23 -16.03
N ASP A 68 -6.24 6.04 -16.59
CA ASP A 68 -6.33 5.77 -18.04
C ASP A 68 -5.47 6.72 -18.91
N GLU A 69 -4.33 7.17 -18.36
CA GLU A 69 -3.36 7.98 -19.10
C GLU A 69 -2.47 7.09 -19.97
N HIS A 70 -2.17 7.54 -21.19
CA HIS A 70 -1.40 6.77 -22.18
C HIS A 70 -0.21 7.54 -22.76
N GLU A 71 -0.22 8.87 -22.69
CA GLU A 71 0.84 9.71 -23.25
C GLU A 71 1.87 10.11 -22.19
N LEU A 72 1.38 10.55 -21.03
CA LEU A 72 2.22 11.14 -19.97
C LEU A 72 2.34 10.23 -18.74
N THR A 73 2.38 8.92 -18.98
CA THR A 73 2.35 7.87 -17.94
C THR A 73 3.51 7.94 -16.94
N ASP A 74 4.62 8.62 -17.28
CA ASP A 74 5.77 8.81 -16.40
C ASP A 74 5.62 9.99 -15.43
N ARG A 75 4.57 10.82 -15.54
CA ARG A 75 4.47 12.07 -14.76
C ARG A 75 3.07 12.63 -14.52
N TYR A 76 2.02 12.10 -15.14
CA TYR A 76 0.67 12.61 -15.00
C TYR A 76 -0.37 11.49 -14.92
N PRO A 77 -1.41 11.61 -14.08
CA PRO A 77 -1.57 12.64 -13.04
C PRO A 77 -0.68 12.43 -11.81
N GLY A 78 -0.28 11.18 -11.53
CA GLY A 78 0.69 10.85 -10.49
C GLY A 78 2.13 11.09 -10.95
N ASN A 79 2.91 11.76 -10.11
CA ASN A 79 4.35 11.93 -10.29
C ASN A 79 5.10 11.37 -9.07
N MET A 80 6.42 11.30 -9.13
CA MET A 80 7.20 10.64 -8.07
C MET A 80 7.04 11.34 -6.71
N GLN A 81 6.78 12.65 -6.69
CA GLN A 81 6.50 13.38 -5.45
C GLN A 81 5.14 12.98 -4.86
N SER A 82 4.07 12.96 -5.66
CA SER A 82 2.76 12.54 -5.15
C SER A 82 2.79 11.08 -4.71
N ILE A 83 3.42 10.19 -5.47
CA ILE A 83 3.58 8.77 -5.14
C ILE A 83 4.29 8.58 -3.79
N MET A 84 5.38 9.32 -3.54
CA MET A 84 6.04 9.30 -2.24
C MET A 84 5.07 9.71 -1.13
N ILE A 85 4.39 10.85 -1.27
CA ILE A 85 3.47 11.36 -0.25
C ILE A 85 2.32 10.39 0.03
N VAL A 86 1.75 9.79 -1.02
CA VAL A 86 0.68 8.78 -0.90
C VAL A 86 1.11 7.68 0.05
N ASN A 87 2.30 7.14 -0.17
CA ASN A 87 2.79 6.00 0.57
C ASN A 87 3.29 6.35 1.98
N THR A 88 4.01 7.46 2.15
CA THR A 88 4.54 7.84 3.46
C THR A 88 3.47 8.44 4.37
N SER A 89 2.41 9.03 3.83
CA SER A 89 1.26 9.47 4.64
C SER A 89 0.48 8.29 5.22
N ALA A 90 0.38 7.17 4.50
CA ALA A 90 -0.20 5.95 5.03
C ALA A 90 0.57 5.44 6.27
N TRP A 91 1.90 5.58 6.31
CA TRP A 91 2.70 5.18 7.48
C TRP A 91 2.23 5.86 8.76
N ILE A 92 1.88 7.15 8.68
CA ILE A 92 1.41 7.93 9.82
C ILE A 92 0.12 7.31 10.38
N ILE A 93 -0.83 6.97 9.51
CA ILE A 93 -2.13 6.40 9.93
C ILE A 93 -1.93 5.02 10.56
N TYR A 94 -1.05 4.18 10.00
CA TYR A 94 -0.74 2.86 10.55
C TYR A 94 -0.05 2.97 11.92
N VAL A 95 0.92 3.88 12.07
CA VAL A 95 1.59 4.14 13.34
C VAL A 95 0.60 4.66 14.40
N LEU A 96 -0.35 5.52 14.02
CA LEU A 96 -1.42 5.96 14.93
C LEU A 96 -2.27 4.79 15.41
N ALA A 97 -2.68 3.88 14.52
CA ALA A 97 -3.42 2.69 14.93
C ALA A 97 -2.61 1.80 15.90
N ILE A 98 -1.30 1.66 15.68
CA ILE A 98 -0.40 0.89 16.56
C ILE A 98 -0.23 1.58 17.93
N ALA A 99 -0.14 2.90 17.96
CA ALA A 99 0.02 3.69 19.18
C ALA A 99 -1.27 3.67 20.04
N PHE A 100 -2.43 3.54 19.40
CA PHE A 100 -3.73 3.54 20.06
C PHE A 100 -4.51 2.23 19.77
N PRO A 101 -4.01 1.05 20.20
CA PRO A 101 -4.62 -0.23 19.86
C PRO A 101 -5.99 -0.46 20.50
N GLY A 102 -6.39 0.35 21.50
CA GLY A 102 -7.73 0.35 22.09
C GLY A 102 -8.76 1.15 21.28
N VAL A 103 -8.34 1.90 20.25
CA VAL A 103 -9.24 2.64 19.35
C VAL A 103 -9.62 1.70 18.20
N TYR A 104 -10.51 0.76 18.48
CA TYR A 104 -10.77 -0.39 17.60
C TYR A 104 -11.28 -0.01 16.20
N TRP A 105 -12.08 1.05 16.07
CA TRP A 105 -12.55 1.54 14.78
C TRP A 105 -11.41 2.07 13.89
N LEU A 106 -10.36 2.66 14.48
CA LEU A 106 -9.19 3.12 13.75
C LEU A 106 -8.36 1.92 13.25
N GLY A 107 -8.08 0.97 14.15
CA GLY A 107 -7.37 -0.26 13.78
C GLY A 107 -8.12 -1.08 12.73
N LEU A 108 -9.45 -1.20 12.87
CA LEU A 108 -10.31 -1.85 11.89
C LEU A 108 -10.30 -1.10 10.55
N GLY A 109 -10.38 0.22 10.56
CA GLY A 109 -10.31 1.03 9.34
C GLY A 109 -9.01 0.87 8.57
N VAL A 110 -7.87 0.81 9.26
CA VAL A 110 -6.55 0.56 8.66
C VAL A 110 -6.44 -0.88 8.11
N ILE A 111 -7.02 -1.85 8.79
CA ILE A 111 -7.12 -3.24 8.29
C ILE A 111 -7.99 -3.30 7.03
N LEU A 112 -9.14 -2.62 7.02
CA LEU A 112 -9.99 -2.53 5.83
C LEU A 112 -9.29 -1.83 4.67
N PHE A 113 -8.50 -0.79 4.94
CA PHE A 113 -7.67 -0.13 3.92
C PHE A 113 -6.64 -1.07 3.30
N SER A 114 -6.03 -1.94 4.12
CA SER A 114 -5.09 -2.97 3.65
C SER A 114 -5.79 -4.03 2.80
N LEU A 115 -6.97 -4.49 3.24
CA LEU A 115 -7.78 -5.45 2.50
C LEU A 115 -8.36 -4.88 1.20
N PHE A 116 -8.64 -3.57 1.16
CA PHE A 116 -9.10 -2.90 -0.06
C PHE A 116 -8.08 -3.00 -1.20
N GLN A 117 -6.78 -2.99 -0.89
CA GLN A 117 -5.72 -3.18 -1.88
C GLN A 117 -5.80 -4.51 -2.62
N VAL A 118 -6.38 -5.56 -2.00
CA VAL A 118 -6.61 -6.85 -2.64
C VAL A 118 -7.49 -6.68 -3.89
N LEU A 119 -8.51 -5.82 -3.83
CA LEU A 119 -9.40 -5.58 -4.98
C LEU A 119 -8.63 -4.97 -6.16
N GLY A 120 -7.75 -4.00 -5.87
CA GLY A 120 -6.90 -3.35 -6.87
C GLY A 120 -5.92 -4.33 -7.50
N HIS A 121 -5.11 -5.00 -6.69
CA HIS A 121 -4.01 -5.84 -7.16
C HIS A 121 -4.45 -7.20 -7.70
N VAL A 122 -5.46 -7.84 -7.12
CA VAL A 122 -5.88 -9.17 -7.60
C VAL A 122 -6.75 -9.05 -8.84
N PHE A 123 -7.64 -8.05 -8.90
CA PHE A 123 -8.64 -7.92 -9.97
C PHE A 123 -8.36 -6.75 -10.91
N GLN A 124 -8.54 -5.51 -10.45
CA GLN A 124 -8.60 -4.35 -11.34
C GLN A 124 -7.35 -4.16 -12.21
N MET A 125 -6.16 -4.21 -11.59
CA MET A 125 -4.90 -3.98 -12.29
C MET A 125 -4.60 -5.08 -13.29
N ASN A 126 -4.76 -6.34 -12.88
CA ASN A 126 -4.52 -7.50 -13.72
C ASN A 126 -5.46 -7.54 -14.94
N LEU A 127 -6.74 -7.22 -14.75
CA LEU A 127 -7.71 -7.15 -15.84
C LEU A 127 -7.35 -6.08 -16.87
N LYS A 128 -7.00 -4.86 -16.41
CA LYS A 128 -6.66 -3.74 -17.30
C LYS A 128 -5.29 -3.88 -17.98
N LEU A 129 -4.32 -4.52 -17.32
CA LEU A 129 -2.98 -4.74 -17.86
C LEU A 129 -2.86 -6.03 -18.67
N HIS A 130 -3.90 -6.88 -18.66
CA HIS A 130 -3.84 -8.25 -19.21
C HIS A 130 -2.66 -9.04 -18.61
N THR A 131 -2.57 -9.04 -17.29
CA THR A 131 -1.52 -9.74 -16.54
C THR A 131 -2.10 -10.68 -15.49
N TRP A 132 -1.42 -11.79 -15.19
CA TRP A 132 -1.79 -12.67 -14.06
C TRP A 132 -1.18 -12.20 -12.74
N TYR A 133 -0.19 -11.30 -12.81
CA TYR A 133 0.51 -10.74 -11.67
C TYR A 133 0.88 -9.29 -11.92
N ASN A 134 0.88 -8.50 -10.85
CA ASN A 134 1.44 -7.16 -10.80
C ASN A 134 2.13 -6.92 -9.46
N PRO A 135 3.08 -5.97 -9.40
CA PRO A 135 3.78 -5.64 -8.15
C PRO A 135 2.77 -5.19 -7.08
N GLY A 136 2.77 -5.88 -5.94
CA GLY A 136 1.86 -5.66 -4.81
C GLY A 136 0.83 -6.80 -4.63
N MET A 137 0.67 -7.67 -5.63
CA MET A 137 -0.26 -8.80 -5.56
C MET A 137 0.21 -9.89 -4.59
N ALA A 138 1.51 -10.19 -4.53
CA ALA A 138 1.99 -11.28 -3.67
C ALA A 138 1.81 -10.92 -2.19
N THR A 139 2.17 -9.70 -1.81
CA THR A 139 2.05 -9.20 -0.43
C THR A 139 0.60 -8.98 -0.02
N THR A 140 -0.28 -8.53 -0.91
CA THR A 140 -1.72 -8.43 -0.59
C THR A 140 -2.33 -9.80 -0.28
N ILE A 141 -2.01 -10.83 -1.08
CA ILE A 141 -2.51 -12.21 -0.87
C ILE A 141 -1.85 -12.85 0.36
N CYS A 142 -0.53 -12.83 0.45
CA CYS A 142 0.22 -13.58 1.44
C CYS A 142 0.31 -12.90 2.80
N LEU A 143 0.12 -11.56 2.88
CA LEU A 143 0.26 -10.80 4.11
C LEU A 143 -1.06 -10.10 4.50
N PHE A 144 -1.61 -9.23 3.66
CA PHE A 144 -2.81 -8.46 4.05
C PHE A 144 -4.03 -9.33 4.32
N ILE A 145 -4.32 -10.32 3.47
CA ILE A 145 -5.45 -11.23 3.68
C ILE A 145 -5.32 -11.98 5.02
N PRO A 146 -4.26 -12.77 5.29
CA PRO A 146 -4.19 -13.53 6.54
C PRO A 146 -4.15 -12.62 7.76
N ILE A 147 -3.44 -11.48 7.72
CA ILE A 147 -3.40 -10.55 8.86
C ILE A 147 -4.78 -9.93 9.10
N GLY A 148 -5.45 -9.45 8.05
CA GLY A 148 -6.78 -8.85 8.14
C GLY A 148 -7.84 -9.83 8.64
N VAL A 149 -7.84 -11.06 8.13
CA VAL A 149 -8.73 -12.14 8.61
C VAL A 149 -8.48 -12.45 10.09
N ASN A 150 -7.22 -12.56 10.51
CA ASN A 150 -6.90 -12.82 11.91
C ASN A 150 -7.30 -11.65 12.82
N TYR A 151 -7.10 -10.40 12.38
CA TYR A 151 -7.53 -9.22 13.13
C TYR A 151 -9.05 -9.20 13.31
N ILE A 152 -9.80 -9.31 12.21
CA ILE A 152 -11.28 -9.28 12.23
C ILE A 152 -11.81 -10.43 13.10
N ARG A 153 -11.30 -11.64 12.91
CA ARG A 153 -11.69 -12.80 13.74
C ARG A 153 -11.42 -12.56 15.22
N PHE A 154 -10.27 -11.99 15.57
CA PHE A 154 -9.89 -11.73 16.96
C PHE A 154 -10.80 -10.69 17.61
N VAL A 155 -11.02 -9.54 16.97
CA VAL A 155 -11.85 -8.47 17.55
C VAL A 155 -13.32 -8.87 17.66
N MET A 156 -13.82 -9.67 16.71
CA MET A 156 -15.17 -10.21 16.76
C MET A 156 -15.33 -11.26 17.86
N LYS A 157 -14.42 -12.24 17.95
CA LYS A 157 -14.49 -13.31 18.96
C LYS A 157 -14.45 -12.78 20.40
N ASN A 158 -13.74 -11.68 20.62
CA ASN A 158 -13.58 -11.07 21.94
C ASN A 158 -14.53 -9.89 22.18
N ASN A 159 -15.53 -9.68 21.31
CA ASN A 159 -16.51 -8.58 21.42
C ASN A 159 -15.88 -7.19 21.59
N LEU A 160 -14.72 -6.96 20.96
CA LEU A 160 -13.99 -5.68 21.04
C LEU A 160 -14.57 -4.63 20.09
N VAL A 161 -15.35 -5.06 19.09
CA VAL A 161 -15.99 -4.18 18.12
C VAL A 161 -17.50 -4.33 18.18
N THR A 162 -18.18 -3.22 17.96
CA THR A 162 -19.65 -3.09 17.86
C THR A 162 -20.03 -2.67 16.45
N GLY A 163 -21.33 -2.62 16.13
CA GLY A 163 -21.80 -2.09 14.84
C GLY A 163 -21.31 -0.65 14.56
N TRP A 164 -21.20 0.18 15.59
CA TRP A 164 -20.63 1.53 15.47
C TRP A 164 -19.15 1.53 15.07
N ASN A 165 -18.38 0.58 15.58
CA ASN A 165 -16.97 0.45 15.19
C ASN A 165 -16.84 0.08 13.71
N TRP A 166 -17.74 -0.74 13.17
CA TRP A 166 -17.77 -1.07 11.74
C TRP A 166 -18.12 0.15 10.88
N ALA A 167 -19.17 0.89 11.24
CA ALA A 167 -19.57 2.08 10.50
C ALA A 167 -18.46 3.15 10.48
N THR A 168 -17.83 3.40 11.64
CA THR A 168 -16.72 4.35 11.74
C THR A 168 -15.44 3.84 11.06
N ALA A 169 -15.17 2.54 11.06
CA ALA A 169 -14.06 1.96 10.31
C ALA A 169 -14.21 2.14 8.78
N VAL A 170 -15.43 2.08 8.26
CA VAL A 170 -15.70 2.40 6.84
C VAL A 170 -15.45 3.88 6.56
N ILE A 171 -15.81 4.78 7.48
CA ILE A 171 -15.47 6.20 7.37
C ILE A 171 -13.95 6.40 7.37
N VAL A 172 -13.22 5.70 8.24
CA VAL A 172 -11.75 5.73 8.26
C VAL A 172 -11.17 5.20 6.94
N LEU A 173 -11.69 4.10 6.40
CA LEU A 173 -11.27 3.59 5.10
C LEU A 173 -11.40 4.67 4.01
N MET A 174 -12.58 5.31 3.93
CA MET A 174 -12.82 6.39 2.97
C MET A 174 -11.88 7.58 3.20
N ALA A 175 -11.64 7.96 4.46
CA ALA A 175 -10.72 9.01 4.82
C ALA A 175 -9.27 8.66 4.42
N CYS A 176 -8.82 7.42 4.63
CA CYS A 176 -7.52 6.94 4.18
C CYS A 176 -7.39 7.07 2.66
N ILE A 177 -8.35 6.56 1.88
CA ILE A 177 -8.34 6.66 0.42
C ILE A 177 -8.29 8.13 -0.01
N LEU A 178 -9.13 8.99 0.57
CA LEU A 178 -9.20 10.40 0.22
C LEU A 178 -7.90 11.14 0.57
N LEU A 179 -7.44 11.04 1.80
CA LEU A 179 -6.33 11.82 2.33
C LEU A 179 -4.96 11.33 1.86
N THR A 180 -4.81 10.01 1.67
CA THR A 180 -3.51 9.43 1.28
C THR A 180 -3.41 9.23 -0.22
N ILE A 181 -4.47 8.85 -0.93
CA ILE A 181 -4.38 8.54 -2.37
C ILE A 181 -4.88 9.71 -3.22
N VAL A 182 -6.15 10.07 -3.05
CA VAL A 182 -6.83 11.01 -3.96
C VAL A 182 -6.26 12.42 -3.82
N LEU A 183 -6.22 12.95 -2.60
CA LEU A 183 -5.81 14.33 -2.33
C LEU A 183 -4.37 14.60 -2.79
N PRO A 184 -3.34 13.78 -2.45
CA PRO A 184 -1.97 14.09 -2.88
C PRO A 184 -1.77 13.99 -4.39
N VAL A 185 -2.44 13.03 -5.06
CA VAL A 185 -2.36 12.91 -6.53
C VAL A 185 -3.06 14.09 -7.20
N GLN A 186 -4.27 14.44 -6.77
CA GLN A 186 -5.02 15.52 -7.39
C GLN A 186 -4.41 16.90 -7.12
N ALA A 187 -3.88 17.12 -5.91
CA ALA A 187 -3.26 18.40 -5.54
C ALA A 187 -1.90 18.62 -6.25
N LEU A 188 -1.18 17.56 -6.61
CA LEU A 188 0.18 17.66 -7.16
C LEU A 188 0.29 17.24 -8.63
N LYS A 189 -0.82 16.93 -9.30
CA LYS A 189 -0.81 16.61 -10.74
C LYS A 189 -0.31 17.81 -11.55
N ASN A 190 0.68 17.58 -12.40
CA ASN A 190 1.26 18.62 -13.24
C ASN A 190 1.95 17.98 -14.45
N LYS A 191 1.52 18.31 -15.67
CA LYS A 191 2.07 17.76 -16.92
C LYS A 191 3.53 18.19 -17.17
N GLN A 192 3.93 19.35 -16.65
CA GLN A 192 5.26 19.94 -16.78
C GLN A 192 6.14 19.69 -15.53
N THR A 193 5.76 18.76 -14.64
CA THR A 193 6.53 18.47 -13.43
C THR A 193 7.95 17.98 -13.72
N SER A 194 8.90 18.41 -12.88
CA SER A 194 10.27 17.87 -12.86
C SER A 194 10.36 16.55 -12.07
N TYR A 195 9.30 16.15 -11.36
CA TYR A 195 9.27 14.95 -10.52
C TYR A 195 8.86 13.69 -11.28
N ARG A 196 9.47 13.45 -12.43
CA ARG A 196 9.15 12.28 -13.27
C ARG A 196 9.48 10.97 -12.58
N ILE A 197 8.71 9.94 -12.88
CA ILE A 197 9.00 8.58 -12.47
C ILE A 197 10.35 8.17 -13.09
N PRO A 198 11.30 7.64 -12.30
CA PRO A 198 12.60 7.24 -12.82
C PRO A 198 12.54 6.19 -13.93
N ASN A 199 13.37 6.32 -14.97
CA ASN A 199 13.39 5.41 -16.12
C ASN A 199 13.56 3.93 -15.76
N TRP A 200 14.26 3.62 -14.67
CA TRP A 200 14.43 2.24 -14.23
C TRP A 200 13.13 1.62 -13.71
N GLN A 201 12.22 2.41 -13.12
CA GLN A 201 10.87 1.95 -12.73
C GLN A 201 10.01 1.69 -13.96
N ILE A 202 10.12 2.56 -14.99
CA ILE A 202 9.45 2.37 -16.28
C ILE A 202 9.91 1.05 -16.91
N LYS A 203 11.23 0.80 -16.92
CA LYS A 203 11.79 -0.46 -17.42
C LYS A 203 11.24 -1.67 -16.65
N ARG A 204 11.22 -1.62 -15.32
CA ARG A 204 10.68 -2.68 -14.47
C ARG A 204 9.20 -2.94 -14.74
N PHE A 205 8.40 -1.89 -14.91
CA PHE A 205 6.99 -2.02 -15.28
C PHE A 205 6.83 -2.84 -16.57
N HIS A 206 7.58 -2.52 -17.62
CA HIS A 206 7.53 -3.27 -18.87
C HIS A 206 8.02 -4.71 -18.75
N GLU A 207 9.08 -4.95 -17.96
CA GLU A 207 9.58 -6.30 -17.68
C GLU A 207 8.53 -7.15 -16.97
N VAL A 208 7.87 -6.60 -15.94
CA VAL A 208 6.80 -7.29 -15.20
C VAL A 208 5.60 -7.55 -16.10
N CYS A 209 5.12 -6.54 -16.85
CA CYS A 209 4.00 -6.75 -17.77
C CYS A 209 4.31 -7.82 -18.82
N ARG A 210 5.55 -7.89 -19.34
CA ARG A 210 5.94 -8.93 -20.30
C ARG A 210 5.98 -10.31 -19.67
N PHE A 211 6.58 -10.43 -18.48
CA PHE A 211 6.64 -11.68 -17.73
C PHE A 211 5.25 -12.19 -17.35
N ALA A 212 4.38 -11.29 -16.89
CA ALA A 212 3.08 -11.62 -16.35
C ALA A 212 1.95 -11.61 -17.40
N HIS A 213 2.26 -11.37 -18.68
CA HIS A 213 1.23 -11.20 -19.71
C HIS A 213 0.34 -12.44 -19.86
N VAL A 214 -0.96 -12.20 -20.05
CA VAL A 214 -1.96 -13.23 -20.34
C VAL A 214 -2.52 -12.97 -21.74
N GLY A 215 -2.24 -13.90 -22.66
CA GLY A 215 -2.64 -13.80 -24.06
C GLY A 215 -1.46 -13.94 -25.02
N ARG A 216 -1.72 -13.88 -26.33
CA ARG A 216 -0.65 -13.79 -27.33
C ARG A 216 -0.12 -12.35 -27.35
N LEU A 217 1.18 -12.20 -27.14
CA LEU A 217 1.88 -10.94 -27.45
C LEU A 217 1.66 -10.65 -28.94
N LYS A 218 0.99 -9.53 -29.24
CA LYS A 218 0.88 -9.01 -30.62
C LYS A 218 2.17 -8.31 -31.01
#